data_AF-A0A6J1EZQ4-F1
#
_entry.id   AF-A0A6J1EZQ4-F1
#
_cell.length_a   1.000
_cell.length_b   1.000
_cell.length_c   1.000
_cell.angle_alpha   90.00
_cell.angle_beta   90.00
_cell.angle_gamma   90.00
#
_symmetry.space_group_name_H-M   'P 1'
#
loop_
_entity.id
_entity.type
_entity.pdbx_description
1 polymer ?
#
loop_
_entity_poly.entity_id
_entity_poly.type
_entity_poly.pdbx_seq_one_letter_code
_entity_poly.pdbx_strand_id
1 'polypeptide(L)'
;MQGFPDVNGPPTLGQLQATMQAIELACSSIQMHINPSAAEATILSLRQSPHPYQTCQFILENSQVANARFQAAAAIRDAAIREWSFLTADVKRTLISFCLCYVMQHASSPERYVQAKVSAVAAQLMKRGWMKLVHHGL
;
A
#
# COMPACT_ATOMS: atom_id res chain seq x y z
N MET A 1 -28.35 -10.17 20.95
CA MET A 1 -27.46 -9.90 19.81
C MET A 1 -26.46 -8.83 20.25
N GLN A 2 -25.32 -9.25 20.79
CA GLN A 2 -24.25 -8.33 21.20
C GLN A 2 -23.45 -7.97 19.93
N GLY A 3 -23.51 -6.71 19.54
CA GLY A 3 -22.67 -6.16 18.48
C GLY A 3 -21.23 -6.11 18.96
N PHE A 4 -20.34 -6.79 18.23
CA PHE A 4 -18.91 -6.57 18.37
C PHE A 4 -18.60 -5.14 17.93
N PRO A 5 -17.92 -4.32 18.75
CA PRO A 5 -17.43 -3.04 18.27
C PRO A 5 -16.30 -3.32 17.27
N ASP A 6 -16.48 -2.91 16.02
CA ASP A 6 -15.37 -2.70 15.10
C ASP A 6 -14.40 -1.67 15.73
N VAL A 7 -13.37 -2.17 16.41
CA VAL A 7 -12.37 -1.41 17.18
C VAL A 7 -11.46 -0.54 16.31
N ASN A 8 -11.64 -0.51 14.98
CA ASN A 8 -10.80 0.28 14.10
C ASN A 8 -11.65 1.19 13.22
N GLY A 9 -11.97 2.37 13.76
CA GLY A 9 -12.26 3.53 12.91
C GLY A 9 -11.08 3.81 11.97
N PRO A 10 -11.26 4.72 10.99
CA PRO A 10 -10.18 5.08 10.09
C PRO A 10 -8.94 5.53 10.90
N PRO A 11 -7.72 5.12 10.52
CA PRO A 11 -6.50 5.50 11.24
C PRO A 11 -6.42 7.01 11.39
N THR A 12 -6.14 7.45 12.62
CA THR A 12 -5.93 8.86 12.95
C THR A 12 -4.66 9.39 12.29
N LEU A 13 -4.57 10.70 12.05
CA LEU A 13 -3.38 11.33 11.47
C LEU A 13 -2.10 10.98 12.25
N GLY A 14 -2.18 10.93 13.58
CA GLY A 14 -1.05 10.53 14.42
C GLY A 14 -0.60 9.09 14.18
N GLN A 15 -1.54 8.15 13.99
CA GLN A 15 -1.22 6.75 13.66
C GLN A 15 -0.61 6.63 12.25
N LEU A 16 -1.12 7.40 11.29
CA LEU A 16 -0.57 7.44 9.92
C LEU A 16 0.88 7.93 9.91
N GLN A 17 1.15 9.05 10.62
CA GLN A 17 2.49 9.61 10.75
C GLN A 17 3.44 8.67 11.49
N ALA A 18 3.01 8.07 12.61
CA ALA A 18 3.82 7.13 13.37
C ALA A 18 4.19 5.90 12.53
N THR A 19 3.23 5.36 11.77
CA THR A 19 3.49 4.22 10.90
C THR A 19 4.46 4.59 9.77
N MET A 20 4.28 5.76 9.15
CA MET A 20 5.20 6.25 8.11
C MET A 20 6.62 6.35 8.66
N GLN A 21 6.81 7.01 9.80
CA GLN A 21 8.13 7.16 10.43
C GLN A 21 8.78 5.82 10.78
N ALA A 22 7.99 4.86 11.30
CA ALA A 22 8.49 3.52 11.60
C ALA A 22 9.00 2.80 10.33
N ILE A 23 8.30 2.95 9.21
CA ILE A 23 8.68 2.34 7.93
C ILE A 23 9.88 3.05 7.30
N GLU A 24 9.97 4.37 7.40
CA GLU A 24 11.14 5.16 6.99
C GLU A 24 12.40 4.74 7.76
N LEU A 25 12.27 4.61 9.09
CA LEU A 25 13.33 4.15 9.95
C LEU A 25 13.75 2.73 9.60
N ALA A 26 12.79 1.81 9.44
CA ALA A 26 13.08 0.43 9.05
C ALA A 26 13.82 0.36 7.69
N CYS A 27 13.40 1.14 6.70
CA CYS A 27 14.09 1.20 5.41
C CYS A 27 15.53 1.71 5.55
N SER A 28 15.75 2.72 6.39
CA SER A 28 17.08 3.28 6.65
C SER A 28 17.97 2.29 7.40
N SER A 29 17.42 1.60 8.39
CA SER A 29 18.08 0.55 9.17
C SER A 29 18.58 -0.60 8.30
N ILE A 30 17.79 -1.05 7.32
CA ILE A 30 18.23 -2.08 6.35
C ILE A 30 19.42 -1.56 5.53
N GLN A 31 19.35 -0.33 5.02
CA GLN A 31 20.41 0.27 4.22
C GLN A 31 21.72 0.45 5.01
N MET A 32 21.61 0.78 6.29
CA MET A 32 22.76 0.95 7.20
C MET A 32 23.22 -0.37 7.84
N HIS A 33 22.56 -1.49 7.56
CA HIS A 33 22.79 -2.78 8.22
C HIS A 33 22.65 -2.75 9.76
N ILE A 34 21.81 -1.85 10.28
CA ILE A 34 21.53 -1.71 11.71
C ILE A 34 20.28 -2.53 12.03
N ASN A 35 20.46 -3.65 12.71
CA ASN A 35 19.37 -4.55 13.13
C ASN A 35 18.37 -4.87 12.00
N PRO A 36 18.83 -5.51 10.91
CA PRO A 36 18.00 -5.75 9.73
C PRO A 36 16.76 -6.61 10.05
N SER A 37 16.85 -7.53 11.00
CA SER A 37 15.72 -8.38 11.39
C SER A 37 14.56 -7.60 12.01
N ALA A 38 14.84 -6.63 12.89
CA ALA A 38 13.80 -5.79 13.47
C ALA A 38 13.15 -4.87 12.43
N ALA A 39 13.96 -4.34 11.50
CA ALA A 39 13.47 -3.52 10.40
C ALA A 39 12.59 -4.32 9.42
N GLU A 40 13.01 -5.53 9.06
CA GLU A 40 12.24 -6.45 8.22
C GLU A 40 10.90 -6.81 8.88
N ALA A 41 10.90 -7.11 10.19
CA ALA A 41 9.67 -7.38 10.93
C ALA A 41 8.68 -6.20 10.88
N THR A 42 9.19 -4.97 10.95
CA THR A 42 8.37 -3.74 10.85
C THR A 42 7.73 -3.60 9.47
N ILE A 43 8.52 -3.77 8.40
CA ILE A 43 8.01 -3.72 7.02
C ILE A 43 7.01 -4.85 6.75
N LEU A 44 7.29 -6.05 7.28
CA LEU A 44 6.43 -7.20 7.15
C LEU A 44 5.09 -6.98 7.86
N SER A 45 5.10 -6.36 9.04
CA SER A 45 3.88 -5.98 9.79
C SER A 45 2.95 -5.10 8.94
N LEU A 46 3.47 -4.09 8.24
CA LEU A 46 2.67 -3.27 7.32
C LEU A 46 2.02 -4.11 6.21
N ARG A 47 2.77 -5.05 5.60
CA ARG A 47 2.27 -5.89 4.49
C ARG A 47 1.23 -6.91 4.95
N GLN A 48 1.31 -7.37 6.20
CA GLN A 48 0.39 -8.34 6.79
C GLN A 48 -0.82 -7.68 7.45
N SER A 49 -0.78 -6.36 7.69
CA SER A 49 -1.88 -5.61 8.27
C SER A 49 -3.17 -5.75 7.45
N PRO A 50 -4.34 -5.88 8.09
CA PRO A 50 -5.63 -5.85 7.40
C PRO A 50 -5.94 -4.44 6.89
N HIS A 51 -6.41 -4.33 5.64
CA HIS A 51 -6.81 -3.05 5.02
C HIS A 51 -5.77 -1.90 5.13
N PRO A 52 -4.49 -2.10 4.75
CA PRO A 52 -3.43 -1.11 4.95
C PRO A 52 -3.50 0.08 3.96
N TYR A 53 -4.54 0.17 3.13
CA TYR A 53 -4.59 1.08 1.99
C TYR A 53 -4.42 2.54 2.36
N GLN A 54 -5.17 3.04 3.34
CA GLN A 54 -5.09 4.44 3.75
C GLN A 54 -3.70 4.79 4.26
N THR A 55 -3.09 3.92 5.06
CA THR A 55 -1.71 4.10 5.54
C THR A 55 -0.71 4.06 4.39
N CYS A 56 -0.87 3.15 3.43
CA CYS A 56 0.04 3.06 2.30
C CYS A 56 -0.09 4.25 1.34
N GLN A 57 -1.31 4.75 1.11
CA GLN A 57 -1.55 5.96 0.33
C GLN A 57 -0.88 7.16 1.01
N PHE A 58 -1.06 7.30 2.32
CA PHE A 58 -0.41 8.35 3.10
C PHE A 58 1.12 8.29 3.00
N ILE A 59 1.73 7.10 3.14
CA ILE A 59 3.18 6.92 2.98
C ILE A 59 3.63 7.29 1.56
N LEU A 60 2.89 6.87 0.52
CA LEU A 60 3.22 7.21 -0.87
C LEU A 60 3.25 8.73 -1.10
N GLU A 61 2.30 9.46 -0.54
CA GLU A 61 2.17 10.90 -0.74
C GLU A 61 3.09 11.76 0.14
N ASN A 62 3.44 11.29 1.35
CA ASN A 62 4.09 12.14 2.36
C ASN A 62 5.55 11.75 2.65
N SER A 63 5.92 10.49 2.44
CA SER A 63 7.24 10.01 2.83
C SER A 63 8.33 10.55 1.91
N GLN A 64 9.40 11.09 2.50
CA GLN A 64 10.57 11.52 1.75
C GLN A 64 11.49 10.35 1.39
N VAL A 65 11.33 9.20 2.04
CA VAL A 65 12.15 8.01 1.81
C VAL A 65 11.57 7.17 0.68
N ALA A 66 12.25 7.13 -0.46
CA ALA A 66 11.80 6.39 -1.64
C ALA A 66 11.59 4.89 -1.37
N ASN A 67 12.41 4.28 -0.51
CA ASN A 67 12.23 2.89 -0.09
C ASN A 67 10.92 2.68 0.70
N ALA A 68 10.52 3.63 1.56
CA ALA A 68 9.26 3.54 2.28
C ALA A 68 8.05 3.60 1.33
N ARG A 69 8.09 4.52 0.35
CA ARG A 69 7.12 4.60 -0.75
C ARG A 69 7.05 3.30 -1.55
N PHE A 70 8.19 2.70 -1.86
CA PHE A 70 8.24 1.39 -2.53
C PHE A 70 7.62 0.26 -1.70
N GLN A 71 7.89 0.21 -0.38
CA GLN A 71 7.30 -0.78 0.51
C GLN A 71 5.78 -0.58 0.66
N ALA A 72 5.31 0.66 0.75
CA ALA A 72 3.88 0.98 0.78
C ALA A 72 3.17 0.48 -0.50
N ALA A 73 3.74 0.71 -1.68
CA ALA A 73 3.21 0.17 -2.93
C ALA A 73 3.18 -1.37 -2.91
N ALA A 74 4.24 -2.03 -2.41
CA ALA A 74 4.26 -3.48 -2.24
C ALA A 74 3.16 -3.99 -1.29
N ALA A 75 2.92 -3.28 -0.18
CA ALA A 75 1.88 -3.61 0.78
C ALA A 75 0.46 -3.47 0.18
N ILE A 76 0.19 -2.43 -0.59
CA ILE A 76 -1.08 -2.28 -1.33
C ILE A 76 -1.35 -3.51 -2.19
N ARG A 77 -0.36 -3.92 -2.99
CA ARG A 77 -0.48 -5.09 -3.87
C ARG A 77 -0.79 -6.35 -3.07
N ASP A 78 -0.06 -6.61 -2.00
CA ASP A 78 -0.21 -7.85 -1.25
C ASP A 78 -1.53 -7.93 -0.51
N ALA A 79 -1.96 -6.83 0.11
CA ALA A 79 -3.28 -6.72 0.71
C ALA A 79 -4.36 -6.93 -0.35
N ALA A 80 -4.27 -6.21 -1.48
CA ALA A 80 -5.24 -6.33 -2.55
C ALA A 80 -5.29 -7.74 -3.15
N ILE A 81 -4.17 -8.47 -3.24
CA ILE A 81 -4.15 -9.88 -3.68
C ILE A 81 -4.88 -10.77 -2.68
N ARG A 82 -4.64 -10.59 -1.39
CA ARG A 82 -5.23 -11.38 -0.30
C ARG A 82 -6.73 -11.17 -0.16
N GLU A 83 -7.19 -9.92 -0.25
CA GLU A 83 -8.57 -9.58 0.09
C GLU A 83 -9.42 -9.09 -1.09
N TRP A 84 -8.93 -9.24 -2.34
CA TRP A 84 -9.62 -8.81 -3.58
C TRP A 84 -11.09 -9.24 -3.68
N SER A 85 -11.40 -10.41 -3.13
CA SER A 85 -12.76 -10.96 -3.13
C SER A 85 -13.71 -10.20 -2.23
N PHE A 86 -13.22 -9.65 -1.14
CA PHE A 86 -13.97 -8.95 -0.10
C PHE A 86 -14.04 -7.44 -0.33
N LEU A 87 -13.13 -6.88 -1.14
CA LEU A 87 -13.17 -5.45 -1.49
C LEU A 87 -14.41 -5.08 -2.32
N THR A 88 -15.03 -3.94 -2.01
CA THR A 88 -16.11 -3.37 -2.80
C THR A 88 -15.62 -2.91 -4.18
N ALA A 89 -16.54 -2.77 -5.14
CA ALA A 89 -16.19 -2.26 -6.47
C ALA A 89 -15.61 -0.84 -6.41
N ASP A 90 -16.11 -0.02 -5.49
CA ASP A 90 -15.64 1.35 -5.28
C ASP A 90 -14.19 1.39 -4.79
N VAL A 91 -13.88 0.65 -3.72
CA VAL A 91 -12.51 0.58 -3.18
C VAL A 91 -11.51 0.10 -4.25
N LYS A 92 -11.88 -0.90 -5.06
CA LYS A 92 -11.04 -1.36 -6.18
C LYS A 92 -10.76 -0.25 -7.19
N ARG A 93 -11.80 0.49 -7.60
CA ARG A 93 -11.69 1.60 -8.56
C ARG A 93 -10.82 2.72 -7.99
N THR A 94 -11.03 3.08 -6.73
CA THR A 94 -10.27 4.13 -6.04
C THR A 94 -8.80 3.75 -5.91
N LEU A 95 -8.47 2.50 -5.58
CA LEU A 95 -7.08 2.03 -5.52
C LEU A 95 -6.37 2.08 -6.88
N ILE A 96 -7.03 1.62 -7.95
CA ILE A 96 -6.47 1.68 -9.31
C ILE A 96 -6.24 3.14 -9.71
N SER A 97 -7.26 3.99 -9.51
CA SER A 97 -7.21 5.41 -9.87
C SER A 97 -6.10 6.13 -9.10
N PHE A 98 -5.97 5.85 -7.79
CA PHE A 98 -4.89 6.39 -6.97
C PHE A 98 -3.51 6.02 -7.52
N CYS A 99 -3.26 4.73 -7.82
CA CYS A 99 -1.95 4.31 -8.32
C CYS A 99 -1.61 4.96 -9.67
N LEU A 100 -2.58 5.06 -10.59
CA LEU A 100 -2.39 5.72 -11.88
C LEU A 100 -2.12 7.22 -11.70
N CYS A 101 -2.91 7.89 -10.86
CA CYS A 101 -2.76 9.31 -10.57
C CYS A 101 -1.39 9.61 -9.96
N TYR A 102 -0.96 8.79 -8.99
CA TYR A 102 0.36 8.90 -8.37
C TYR A 102 1.48 8.83 -9.43
N VAL A 103 1.42 7.85 -10.33
CA VAL A 103 2.44 7.67 -11.39
C VAL A 103 2.48 8.86 -12.33
N MET A 104 1.32 9.37 -12.75
CA MET A 104 1.24 10.55 -13.63
C MET A 104 1.80 11.80 -12.95
N GLN A 105 1.47 12.04 -11.69
CA GLN A 105 1.97 13.20 -10.92
C GLN A 105 3.47 13.15 -10.68
N HIS A 106 4.06 11.96 -10.61
CA HIS A 106 5.47 11.75 -10.29
C HIS A 106 6.27 11.21 -11.48
N ALA A 107 5.79 11.39 -12.71
CA ALA A 107 6.41 10.85 -13.92
C ALA A 107 7.85 11.34 -14.13
N SER A 108 8.18 12.53 -13.63
CA SER A 108 9.52 13.12 -13.69
C SER A 108 10.42 12.80 -12.49
N SER A 109 9.95 11.99 -11.53
CA SER A 109 10.76 11.66 -10.34
C SER A 109 12.03 10.88 -10.73
N PRO A 110 13.19 11.18 -10.10
CA PRO A 110 14.42 10.41 -10.29
C PRO A 110 14.29 8.97 -9.75
N GLU A 111 13.34 8.69 -8.87
CA GLU A 111 13.16 7.38 -8.22
C GLU A 111 12.33 6.43 -9.11
N ARG A 112 12.84 6.17 -10.31
CA ARG A 112 12.13 5.37 -11.33
C ARG A 112 11.67 4.00 -10.85
N TYR A 113 12.39 3.40 -9.89
CA TYR A 113 12.01 2.11 -9.32
C TYR A 113 10.70 2.17 -8.51
N VAL A 114 10.41 3.30 -7.85
CA VAL A 114 9.13 3.54 -7.17
C VAL A 114 8.02 3.67 -8.21
N GLN A 115 8.27 4.44 -9.27
CA GLN A 115 7.31 4.61 -10.37
C GLN A 115 6.98 3.29 -11.06
N ALA A 116 7.99 2.49 -11.39
CA ALA A 116 7.83 1.16 -11.97
C ALA A 116 7.04 0.24 -11.03
N LYS A 117 7.31 0.29 -9.73
CA LYS A 117 6.57 -0.48 -8.73
C LYS A 117 5.10 -0.11 -8.70
N VAL A 118 4.76 1.17 -8.54
CA VAL A 118 3.37 1.64 -8.46
C VAL A 118 2.63 1.35 -9.77
N SER A 119 3.28 1.54 -10.92
CA SER A 119 2.73 1.17 -12.23
C SER A 119 2.41 -0.32 -12.32
N ALA A 120 3.33 -1.17 -11.85
CA ALA A 120 3.11 -2.61 -11.82
C ALA A 120 1.93 -2.98 -10.91
N VAL A 121 1.79 -2.31 -9.75
CA VAL A 121 0.63 -2.50 -8.87
C VAL A 121 -0.66 -2.12 -9.59
N ALA A 122 -0.73 -0.93 -10.22
CA ALA A 122 -1.90 -0.51 -10.98
C ALA A 122 -2.30 -1.56 -12.04
N ALA A 123 -1.34 -2.02 -12.84
CA ALA A 123 -1.56 -3.07 -13.85
C ALA A 123 -2.07 -4.39 -13.23
N GLN A 124 -1.51 -4.81 -12.09
CA GLN A 124 -1.94 -6.02 -11.39
C GLN A 124 -3.38 -5.90 -10.86
N LEU A 125 -3.75 -4.74 -10.30
CA LEU A 125 -5.10 -4.46 -9.82
C LEU A 125 -6.10 -4.42 -10.99
N MET A 126 -5.75 -3.77 -12.10
CA MET A 126 -6.57 -3.72 -13.32
C MET A 126 -6.81 -5.13 -13.87
N LYS A 127 -5.75 -5.93 -14.04
CA LYS A 127 -5.85 -7.32 -14.52
C LYS A 127 -6.81 -8.14 -13.65
N ARG A 128 -6.74 -8.00 -12.33
CA ARG A 128 -7.63 -8.71 -11.39
C ARG A 128 -9.07 -8.19 -11.42
N GLY A 129 -9.28 -6.90 -11.70
CA GLY A 129 -10.61 -6.33 -11.91
C GLY A 129 -11.26 -6.88 -13.18
N TRP A 130 -10.48 -6.99 -14.24
CA TRP A 130 -10.94 -7.49 -15.53
C TRP A 130 -11.28 -8.98 -15.48
N MET A 131 -10.47 -9.82 -14.81
CA MET A 131 -10.79 -11.24 -14.66
C MET A 131 -12.13 -11.47 -13.96
N LYS A 132 -12.56 -10.60 -13.04
CA LYS A 132 -13.90 -10.69 -12.42
C LYS A 132 -15.03 -10.34 -13.39
N LEU A 133 -14.83 -9.37 -14.29
CA LEU A 133 -15.82 -9.02 -15.31
C LEU A 133 -16.00 -10.17 -16.31
N VAL A 134 -14.90 -10.81 -16.73
CA VAL A 134 -14.95 -11.93 -17.69
C VAL A 134 -15.56 -13.18 -17.07
N HIS A 135 -15.34 -13.45 -15.78
CA HIS A 135 -15.91 -14.63 -15.12
C HIS A 135 -17.40 -14.50 -14.76
N HIS A 136 -17.96 -13.30 -14.81
CA HIS A 136 -19.38 -13.01 -14.53
C HIS A 136 -20.24 -12.80 -15.81
N GLY A 137 -19.68 -13.04 -17.01
CA GLY A 137 -20.37 -12.92 -18.31
C GLY A 137 -20.58 -11.46 -18.74
N LEU A 138 -20.44 -11.03 -19.99
CA LEU A 138 -20.88 -11.62 -21.27
C LEU A 138 -21.53 -13.01 -21.23
#